data_AF-A0A1E3H237-F1
#
_entry.id   AF-A0A1E3H237-F1
#
_cell.length_a   1.000
_cell.length_b   1.000
_cell.length_c   1.000
_cell.angle_alpha   90.00
_cell.angle_beta   90.00
_cell.angle_gamma   90.00
#
_symmetry.space_group_name_H-M   'P 1'
#
loop_
_entity.id
_entity.type
_entity.pdbx_description
1 polymer ?
#
loop_
_entity_poly.entity_id
_entity_poly.type
_entity_poly.pdbx_seq_one_letter_code
_entity_poly.pdbx_strand_id
1 'polypeptide(L)'
;MQLLAEPRNDGHVRISSDALEQNARLLEGVLEDFGVKGEIIHVRPGPVVTLYELEPAPGIKSSRVIGLADDIARSMSAIAARVAVIPGKNAIGIELPNQRRETVYLRELVAAQDFERTKARLALCLGKTIGGEPVIVDLARTPHMLVAGTTGSGKSVSINTMILSLLYRLTPEQCRLIMIDPKMLELSVYDGIPHLLTPVVTDPKKAVVALKWTVREMEDRYKKMSKLGVRNIEGFTPASRRPRKRARASAARSRPASTARPASRCSRPRNSTWRRCRSSSSSSTRWPT
;
A
#
# COMPACT_ATOMS: atom_id res chain seq x y z
N MET A 1 -9.47 -9.12 16.74
CA MET A 1 -10.59 -8.69 15.86
C MET A 1 -11.94 -8.53 16.57
N GLN A 2 -12.19 -9.16 17.73
CA GLN A 2 -13.47 -9.01 18.47
C GLN A 2 -13.87 -7.57 18.83
N LEU A 3 -12.91 -6.64 18.91
CA LEU A 3 -13.15 -5.20 19.16
C LEU A 3 -13.72 -4.43 17.95
N LEU A 4 -13.83 -5.06 16.77
CA LEU A 4 -14.46 -4.47 15.60
C LEU A 4 -15.83 -5.13 15.33
N ALA A 5 -16.81 -4.29 15.01
CA ALA A 5 -18.13 -4.74 14.59
C ALA A 5 -18.03 -5.71 13.39
N GLU A 6 -18.89 -6.72 13.41
CA GLU A 6 -19.01 -7.68 12.30
C GLU A 6 -19.79 -7.05 11.14
N PRO A 7 -19.48 -7.42 9.89
CA PRO A 7 -20.35 -7.10 8.77
C PRO A 7 -21.76 -7.62 9.10
N ARG A 8 -22.76 -6.73 9.01
CA ARG A 8 -24.14 -7.19 9.16
C ARG A 8 -24.47 -8.11 8.01
N ASN A 9 -24.95 -9.30 8.34
CA ASN A 9 -25.26 -10.35 7.37
C ASN A 9 -26.65 -10.08 6.75
N ASP A 10 -26.88 -8.87 6.25
CA ASP A 10 -28.14 -8.35 5.69
C ASP A 10 -28.49 -8.98 4.32
N GLY A 11 -27.81 -10.10 3.99
CA GLY A 11 -27.60 -10.62 2.65
C GLY A 11 -26.63 -9.74 1.86
N HIS A 12 -25.83 -10.36 0.99
CA HIS A 12 -25.46 -9.65 -0.23
C HIS A 12 -26.76 -9.39 -0.98
N VAL A 13 -27.08 -8.11 -1.20
CA VAL A 13 -28.31 -7.74 -1.92
C VAL A 13 -28.06 -8.01 -3.41
N ARG A 14 -28.19 -9.29 -3.78
CA ARG A 14 -28.19 -9.76 -5.16
C ARG A 14 -29.41 -9.15 -5.86
N ILE A 15 -29.18 -7.98 -6.45
CA ILE A 15 -30.08 -7.38 -7.44
C ILE A 15 -30.33 -8.45 -8.51
N SER A 16 -31.60 -8.77 -8.79
CA SER A 16 -31.93 -9.79 -9.79
C SER A 16 -31.43 -9.38 -11.17
N SER A 17 -31.15 -10.36 -12.04
CA SER A 17 -30.77 -10.09 -13.44
C SER A 17 -31.82 -9.18 -14.08
N ASP A 18 -33.09 -9.54 -13.92
CA ASP A 18 -34.27 -8.82 -14.39
C ASP A 18 -34.25 -7.33 -13.98
N ALA A 19 -33.86 -7.01 -12.74
CA ALA A 19 -33.80 -5.63 -12.25
C ALA A 19 -32.55 -4.88 -12.73
N LEU A 20 -31.42 -5.57 -12.95
CA LEU A 20 -30.23 -4.99 -13.58
C LEU A 20 -30.48 -4.70 -15.07
N GLU A 21 -31.13 -5.62 -15.78
CA GLU A 21 -31.54 -5.49 -17.18
C GLU A 21 -32.62 -4.41 -17.36
N GLN A 22 -33.60 -4.32 -16.47
CA GLN A 22 -34.60 -3.25 -16.49
C GLN A 22 -33.95 -1.87 -16.29
N ASN A 23 -33.00 -1.76 -15.35
CA ASN A 23 -32.25 -0.52 -15.14
C ASN A 23 -31.33 -0.19 -16.33
N ALA A 24 -30.74 -1.19 -16.99
CA ALA A 24 -29.94 -1.00 -18.20
C ALA A 24 -30.78 -0.45 -19.35
N ARG A 25 -31.95 -1.06 -19.63
CA ARG A 25 -32.88 -0.60 -20.67
C ARG A 25 -33.44 0.80 -20.38
N LEU A 26 -33.67 1.13 -19.10
CA LEU A 26 -34.04 2.48 -18.69
C LEU A 26 -32.91 3.48 -18.97
N LEU A 27 -31.66 3.12 -18.68
CA LEU A 27 -30.48 3.94 -18.98
C LEU A 27 -30.28 4.14 -20.48
N GLU A 28 -30.52 3.11 -21.31
CA GLU A 28 -30.47 3.19 -22.77
C GLU A 28 -31.51 4.18 -23.32
N GLY A 29 -32.76 4.09 -22.86
CA GLY A 29 -33.82 5.05 -23.21
C GLY A 29 -33.47 6.48 -22.81
N VAL A 30 -32.98 6.69 -21.59
CA VAL A 30 -32.52 8.00 -21.10
C VAL A 30 -31.36 8.56 -21.95
N LEU A 31 -30.43 7.71 -22.39
CA LEU A 31 -29.34 8.13 -23.28
C LEU A 31 -29.88 8.50 -24.67
N GLU A 32 -30.83 7.74 -25.21
CA GLU A 32 -31.46 8.02 -26.50
C GLU A 32 -32.28 9.32 -26.49
N ASP A 33 -32.99 9.64 -25.40
CA ASP A 33 -33.68 10.93 -25.20
C ASP A 33 -32.72 12.12 -25.30
N PHE A 34 -31.50 11.99 -24.78
CA PHE A 34 -30.42 12.98 -24.95
C PHE A 34 -29.66 12.86 -26.27
N GLY A 35 -30.13 12.03 -27.19
CA GLY A 35 -29.57 11.81 -28.54
C GLY A 35 -28.23 11.08 -28.55
N VAL A 36 -27.94 10.28 -27.53
CA VAL A 36 -26.78 9.40 -27.42
C VAL A 36 -27.23 7.95 -27.66
N LYS A 37 -27.03 7.46 -28.88
CA LYS A 37 -27.28 6.05 -29.22
C LYS A 37 -26.08 5.18 -28.82
N GLY A 38 -26.35 3.97 -28.35
CA GLY A 38 -25.37 2.97 -27.90
C GLY A 38 -26.08 1.86 -27.13
N GLU A 39 -25.33 0.81 -26.76
CA GLU A 39 -25.85 -0.39 -26.08
C GLU A 39 -25.08 -0.67 -24.79
N ILE A 40 -25.76 -1.16 -23.75
CA ILE A 40 -25.13 -1.54 -22.47
C ILE A 40 -24.63 -2.98 -22.56
N ILE A 41 -23.40 -3.15 -23.05
CA ILE A 41 -22.78 -4.46 -23.29
C ILE A 41 -22.58 -5.28 -22.01
N HIS A 42 -22.37 -4.63 -20.86
CA HIS A 42 -22.15 -5.29 -19.56
C HIS A 42 -22.73 -4.48 -18.39
N VAL A 43 -23.27 -5.18 -17.40
CA VAL A 43 -23.63 -4.62 -16.08
C VAL A 43 -22.82 -5.33 -14.99
N ARG A 44 -22.20 -4.56 -14.10
CA ARG A 44 -21.38 -5.05 -12.98
C ARG A 44 -21.88 -4.44 -11.66
N PRO A 45 -22.73 -5.16 -10.89
CA PRO A 45 -23.15 -4.69 -9.58
C PRO A 45 -21.99 -4.73 -8.59
N GLY A 46 -21.77 -3.62 -7.90
CA GLY A 46 -20.82 -3.47 -6.79
C GLY A 46 -21.53 -3.30 -5.45
N PRO A 47 -20.80 -3.09 -4.34
CA PRO A 47 -21.39 -2.91 -3.01
C PRO A 47 -22.13 -1.57 -2.85
N VAL A 48 -21.67 -0.51 -3.53
CA VAL A 48 -22.18 0.87 -3.35
C VAL A 48 -22.75 1.46 -4.64
N VAL A 49 -22.18 1.09 -5.78
CA VAL A 49 -22.56 1.51 -7.13
C VAL A 49 -22.64 0.29 -8.04
N THR A 50 -23.42 0.39 -9.11
CA THR A 50 -23.40 -0.55 -10.23
C THR A 50 -22.76 0.15 -11.43
N LEU A 51 -21.79 -0.49 -12.07
CA LEU A 51 -21.15 -0.03 -13.29
C LEU A 51 -21.88 -0.62 -14.50
N TYR A 52 -22.38 0.26 -15.37
CA TYR A 52 -22.92 -0.08 -16.68
C TYR A 52 -21.84 0.28 -17.73
N GLU A 53 -21.44 -0.68 -18.56
CA GLU A 53 -20.50 -0.44 -19.66
C GLU A 53 -21.29 -0.14 -20.95
N LEU A 54 -21.30 1.12 -21.37
CA LEU A 54 -21.92 1.58 -22.62
C LEU A 54 -20.91 1.47 -23.77
N GLU A 55 -21.26 0.79 -24.86
CA GLU A 55 -20.61 0.93 -26.15
C GLU A 55 -21.40 1.96 -26.99
N PRO A 56 -20.86 3.18 -27.21
CA PRO A 56 -21.57 4.24 -27.91
C PRO A 56 -21.51 4.04 -29.43
N ALA A 57 -22.59 4.45 -30.13
CA ALA A 57 -22.65 4.35 -31.59
C ALA A 57 -21.55 5.17 -32.29
N PRO A 58 -21.06 4.72 -33.48
CA PRO A 58 -19.99 5.41 -34.21
C PRO A 58 -20.25 6.90 -34.42
N GLY A 59 -19.25 7.73 -34.11
CA GLY A 59 -19.33 9.19 -34.20
C GLY A 59 -19.77 9.90 -32.92
N ILE A 60 -20.33 9.20 -31.93
CA ILE A 60 -20.60 9.77 -30.60
C ILE A 60 -19.28 10.02 -29.87
N LYS A 61 -18.99 11.28 -29.53
CA LYS A 61 -17.81 11.66 -28.73
C LYS A 61 -18.04 11.32 -27.26
N SER A 62 -17.07 10.66 -26.62
CA SER A 62 -17.13 10.31 -25.19
C SER A 62 -17.35 11.52 -24.27
N SER A 63 -16.80 12.69 -24.64
CA SER A 63 -17.03 13.95 -23.92
C SER A 63 -18.50 14.39 -23.87
N ARG A 64 -19.33 14.02 -24.86
CA ARG A 64 -20.78 14.29 -24.84
C ARG A 64 -21.45 13.46 -23.75
N VAL A 65 -21.15 12.16 -23.68
CA VAL A 65 -21.72 11.26 -22.68
C VAL A 65 -21.27 11.63 -21.27
N ILE A 66 -19.99 11.99 -21.11
CA ILE A 66 -19.44 12.50 -19.84
C ILE A 66 -20.15 13.80 -19.41
N GLY A 67 -20.47 14.70 -20.34
CA GLY A 67 -21.19 15.94 -20.07
C GLY A 67 -22.66 15.75 -19.66
N LEU A 68 -23.25 14.57 -19.85
CA LEU A 68 -24.64 14.26 -19.48
C LEU A 68 -24.76 13.67 -18.06
N ALA A 69 -23.70 13.61 -17.26
CA ALA A 69 -23.70 12.91 -15.97
C ALA A 69 -24.81 13.38 -15.01
N ASP A 70 -25.03 14.69 -14.87
CA ASP A 70 -26.07 15.24 -13.97
C ASP A 70 -27.48 15.01 -14.52
N ASP A 71 -27.66 15.03 -15.84
CA ASP A 71 -28.94 14.75 -16.50
C ASP A 71 -29.31 13.27 -16.47
N ILE A 72 -28.33 12.37 -16.64
CA ILE A 72 -28.47 10.93 -16.41
C ILE A 72 -28.85 10.68 -14.94
N ALA A 73 -28.17 11.32 -13.99
CA ALA A 73 -28.50 11.20 -12.57
C ALA A 73 -29.95 11.63 -12.28
N ARG A 74 -30.36 12.79 -12.82
CA ARG A 74 -31.72 13.34 -12.70
C ARG A 74 -32.78 12.40 -13.29
N SER A 75 -32.61 11.93 -14.52
CA SER A 75 -33.59 11.05 -15.18
C SER A 75 -33.63 9.65 -14.56
N MET A 76 -32.50 9.09 -14.11
CA MET A 76 -32.43 7.81 -13.40
C MET A 76 -32.85 7.91 -11.91
N SER A 77 -33.32 9.07 -11.44
CA SER A 77 -33.65 9.35 -10.02
C SER A 77 -32.51 9.03 -9.03
N ALA A 78 -31.26 9.17 -9.49
CA ALA A 78 -30.05 8.91 -8.72
C ALA A 78 -29.48 10.19 -8.09
N ILE A 79 -28.85 10.05 -6.92
CA ILE A 79 -28.23 11.16 -6.17
C ILE A 79 -27.07 11.82 -6.96
N ALA A 80 -26.38 11.02 -7.78
CA ALA A 80 -25.34 11.43 -8.72
C ALA A 80 -25.09 10.26 -9.69
N ALA A 81 -24.45 10.54 -10.83
CA ALA A 81 -23.87 9.53 -11.72
C ALA A 81 -22.40 9.89 -11.97
N ARG A 82 -21.53 8.88 -12.12
CA ARG A 82 -20.15 9.10 -12.57
C ARG A 82 -19.97 8.48 -13.95
N VAL A 83 -19.60 9.30 -14.92
CA VAL A 83 -19.39 8.87 -16.31
C VAL A 83 -17.92 9.06 -16.68
N ALA A 84 -17.25 8.00 -17.17
CA ALA A 84 -15.85 8.03 -17.55
C ALA A 84 -15.50 6.99 -18.62
N VAL A 85 -14.48 7.23 -19.45
CA VAL A 85 -13.95 6.20 -20.36
C VAL A 85 -13.28 5.07 -19.58
N ILE A 86 -13.46 3.83 -20.02
CA ILE A 86 -12.80 2.66 -19.40
C ILE A 86 -11.44 2.41 -20.09
N PRO A 87 -10.30 2.50 -19.38
CA PRO A 87 -8.99 2.28 -19.97
C PRO A 87 -8.87 0.90 -20.61
N GLY A 88 -8.47 0.84 -21.88
CA GLY A 88 -8.28 -0.41 -22.62
C GLY A 88 -9.56 -1.05 -23.19
N LYS A 89 -10.72 -0.36 -23.15
CA LYS A 89 -11.96 -0.81 -23.81
C LYS A 89 -12.53 0.28 -24.73
N ASN A 90 -13.33 -0.12 -25.72
CA ASN A 90 -14.17 0.79 -26.52
C ASN A 90 -15.48 1.17 -25.78
N ALA A 91 -15.43 1.34 -24.45
CA ALA A 91 -16.60 1.49 -23.61
C ALA A 91 -16.49 2.66 -22.62
N ILE A 92 -17.64 3.26 -22.34
CA ILE A 92 -17.84 4.33 -21.36
C ILE A 92 -18.51 3.69 -20.15
N GLY A 93 -17.86 3.81 -18.99
CA GLY A 93 -18.43 3.39 -17.73
C GLY A 93 -19.38 4.45 -17.18
N ILE A 94 -20.62 4.05 -16.91
CA ILE A 94 -21.63 4.84 -16.19
C ILE A 94 -21.84 4.14 -14.84
N GLU A 95 -21.40 4.78 -13.76
CA GLU A 95 -21.58 4.29 -12.39
C GLU A 95 -22.81 4.98 -11.77
N LEU A 96 -23.81 4.18 -11.40
CA LEU A 96 -25.02 4.64 -10.70
C LEU A 96 -25.06 4.05 -9.28
N PRO A 97 -25.38 4.84 -8.24
CA PRO A 97 -25.55 4.34 -6.88
C PRO A 97 -26.65 3.27 -6.76
N ASN A 98 -26.37 2.22 -5.99
CA ASN A 98 -27.37 1.20 -5.69
C ASN A 98 -28.48 1.78 -4.79
N GLN A 99 -29.72 1.29 -4.96
CA GLN A 99 -30.86 1.62 -4.08
C GLN A 99 -30.59 1.26 -2.61
N ARG A 100 -29.89 0.13 -2.38
CA ARG A 100 -29.32 -0.25 -1.09
C ARG A 100 -27.80 -0.32 -1.23
N ARG A 101 -27.08 0.43 -0.41
CA ARG A 101 -25.62 0.48 -0.39
C ARG A 101 -25.11 -0.40 0.74
N GLU A 102 -24.28 -1.40 0.44
CA GLU A 102 -23.62 -2.21 1.46
C GLU A 102 -22.61 -1.34 2.25
N THR A 103 -22.56 -1.53 3.57
CA THR A 103 -21.56 -0.86 4.41
C THR A 103 -20.26 -1.66 4.34
N VAL A 104 -19.15 -0.99 3.99
CA VAL A 104 -17.81 -1.60 4.01
C VAL A 104 -17.25 -1.50 5.43
N TYR A 105 -16.99 -2.63 6.06
CA TYR A 105 -16.54 -2.68 7.47
C TYR A 105 -15.02 -2.76 7.58
N LEU A 106 -14.42 -2.07 8.57
CA LEU A 106 -12.98 -2.23 8.82
C LEU A 106 -12.60 -3.69 9.17
N ARG A 107 -13.51 -4.43 9.81
CA ARG A 107 -13.25 -5.83 10.21
C ARG A 107 -13.02 -6.76 9.02
N GLU A 108 -13.81 -6.65 7.96
CA GLU A 108 -13.61 -7.47 6.76
C GLU A 108 -12.32 -7.10 6.01
N LEU A 109 -11.95 -5.82 5.99
CA LEU A 109 -10.70 -5.37 5.36
C LEU A 109 -9.46 -5.87 6.12
N VAL A 110 -9.51 -5.86 7.45
CA VAL A 110 -8.42 -6.40 8.30
C VAL A 110 -8.41 -7.93 8.34
N ALA A 111 -9.55 -8.59 8.13
CA ALA A 111 -9.68 -10.04 8.00
C ALA A 111 -9.38 -10.58 6.58
N ALA A 112 -9.22 -9.72 5.59
CA ALA A 112 -8.93 -10.14 4.22
C ALA A 112 -7.54 -10.80 4.16
N GLN A 113 -7.43 -11.93 3.44
CA GLN A 113 -6.14 -12.63 3.26
C GLN A 113 -5.08 -11.70 2.65
N ASP A 114 -5.48 -10.73 1.84
CA ASP A 114 -4.58 -9.71 1.29
C ASP A 114 -3.99 -8.81 2.38
N PHE A 115 -4.75 -8.43 3.41
CA PHE A 115 -4.24 -7.65 4.52
C PHE A 115 -3.38 -8.48 5.48
N GLU A 116 -3.77 -9.72 5.76
CA GLU A 116 -2.95 -10.63 6.57
C GLU A 116 -1.60 -10.92 5.89
N ARG A 117 -1.61 -11.21 4.58
CA ARG A 117 -0.45 -11.69 3.82
C ARG A 117 0.34 -10.60 3.08
N THR A 118 -0.15 -9.35 3.03
CA THR A 118 0.58 -8.29 2.32
C THR A 118 1.99 -8.10 2.88
N LYS A 119 2.93 -7.81 1.98
CA LYS A 119 4.31 -7.44 2.31
C LYS A 119 4.47 -5.93 2.55
N ALA A 120 3.36 -5.19 2.56
CA ALA A 120 3.33 -3.76 2.87
C ALA A 120 3.86 -3.48 4.29
N ARG A 121 4.71 -2.45 4.40
CA ARG A 121 5.36 -2.03 5.65
C ARG A 121 4.45 -1.14 6.49
N LEU A 122 3.78 -0.20 5.84
CA LEU A 122 2.80 0.72 6.43
C LEU A 122 1.47 0.51 5.70
N ALA A 123 0.87 -0.66 5.91
CA ALA A 123 -0.34 -1.08 5.23
C ALA A 123 -1.55 -0.26 5.71
N LEU A 124 -2.23 0.41 4.78
CA LEU A 124 -3.45 1.18 5.01
C LEU A 124 -4.61 0.52 4.23
N CYS A 125 -5.65 0.10 4.92
CA CYS A 125 -6.93 -0.24 4.29
C CYS A 125 -7.63 1.07 3.86
N LEU A 126 -8.07 1.15 2.61
CA LEU A 126 -8.80 2.32 2.09
C LEU A 126 -10.30 2.08 1.93
N GLY A 127 -10.71 0.83 1.70
CA GLY A 127 -12.09 0.46 1.39
C GLY A 127 -12.14 -0.75 0.46
N LYS A 128 -13.16 -0.80 -0.39
CA LYS A 128 -13.29 -1.77 -1.48
C LYS A 128 -13.26 -1.07 -2.86
N THR A 129 -12.91 -1.80 -3.92
CA THR A 129 -13.10 -1.37 -5.30
C THR A 129 -14.60 -1.33 -5.64
N ILE A 130 -14.95 -0.78 -6.81
CA ILE A 130 -16.32 -0.91 -7.34
C ILE A 130 -16.76 -2.37 -7.54
N GLY A 131 -15.81 -3.32 -7.66
CA GLY A 131 -16.09 -4.77 -7.72
C GLY A 131 -16.16 -5.45 -6.35
N GLY A 132 -15.98 -4.73 -5.24
CA GLY A 132 -16.02 -5.28 -3.89
C GLY A 132 -14.68 -5.83 -3.36
N GLU A 133 -13.60 -5.77 -4.14
CA GLU A 133 -12.27 -6.26 -3.75
C GLU A 133 -11.59 -5.32 -2.74
N PRO A 134 -10.85 -5.81 -1.72
CA PRO A 134 -10.23 -4.96 -0.70
C PRO A 134 -9.08 -4.11 -1.26
N VAL A 135 -9.10 -2.80 -0.98
CA VAL A 135 -8.06 -1.85 -1.41
C VAL A 135 -7.10 -1.58 -0.25
N ILE A 136 -5.84 -2.01 -0.42
CA ILE A 136 -4.77 -1.88 0.59
C ILE A 136 -3.55 -1.22 -0.05
N VAL A 137 -3.04 -0.15 0.54
CA VAL A 137 -1.89 0.63 0.05
C VAL A 137 -0.72 0.56 1.04
N ASP A 138 0.52 0.54 0.56
CA ASP A 138 1.72 0.64 1.40
C ASP A 138 2.22 2.10 1.43
N LEU A 139 1.96 2.81 2.53
CA LEU A 139 2.42 4.20 2.72
C LEU A 139 3.96 4.31 2.67
N ALA A 140 4.71 3.21 2.87
CA ALA A 140 6.16 3.22 2.68
C ALA A 140 6.59 3.29 1.19
N ARG A 141 5.70 2.97 0.24
CA ARG A 141 5.92 3.09 -1.21
C ARG A 141 5.36 4.38 -1.80
N THR A 142 4.27 4.89 -1.22
CA THR A 142 3.71 6.21 -1.50
C THR A 142 4.02 7.12 -0.29
N PRO A 143 5.27 7.63 -0.15
CA PRO A 143 5.84 8.07 1.13
C PRO A 143 5.07 9.18 1.85
N HIS A 144 4.29 9.96 1.11
CA HIS A 144 3.41 11.01 1.62
C HIS A 144 2.04 10.89 0.93
N MET A 145 0.97 11.16 1.67
CA MET A 145 -0.42 11.10 1.19
C MET A 145 -1.14 12.38 1.60
N LEU A 146 -1.94 12.94 0.68
CA LEU A 146 -2.87 14.04 0.95
C LEU A 146 -4.29 13.47 1.01
N VAL A 147 -5.05 13.82 2.05
CA VAL A 147 -6.45 13.43 2.20
C VAL A 147 -7.30 14.70 2.30
N ALA A 148 -8.19 14.91 1.34
CA ALA A 148 -9.09 16.05 1.27
C ALA A 148 -10.54 15.58 1.06
N GLY A 149 -11.49 16.37 1.56
CA GLY A 149 -12.92 16.08 1.47
C GLY A 149 -13.75 17.06 2.29
N THR A 150 -14.99 17.29 1.89
CA THR A 150 -15.95 18.16 2.58
C THR A 150 -16.45 17.54 3.90
N THR A 151 -17.09 18.33 4.76
CA THR A 151 -17.81 17.79 5.92
C THR A 151 -18.84 16.75 5.47
N GLY A 152 -18.92 15.61 6.16
CA GLY A 152 -19.80 14.50 5.78
C GLY A 152 -19.24 13.53 4.73
N SER A 153 -18.19 13.89 3.97
CA SER A 153 -17.60 13.05 2.91
C SER A 153 -16.90 11.75 3.37
N GLY A 154 -16.93 11.43 4.67
CA GLY A 154 -16.23 10.27 5.24
C GLY A 154 -14.73 10.46 5.49
N LYS A 155 -14.11 11.62 5.15
CA LYS A 155 -12.70 11.96 5.43
C LYS A 155 -12.19 11.44 6.78
N SER A 156 -12.93 11.72 7.84
CA SER A 156 -12.54 11.42 9.23
C SER A 156 -12.62 9.93 9.55
N VAL A 157 -13.62 9.23 9.02
CA VAL A 157 -13.73 7.77 9.10
C VAL A 157 -12.57 7.12 8.33
N SER A 158 -12.22 7.66 7.16
CA SER A 158 -11.06 7.21 6.37
C SER A 158 -9.73 7.36 7.13
N ILE A 159 -9.49 8.52 7.77
CA ILE A 159 -8.29 8.74 8.60
C ILE A 159 -8.24 7.76 9.78
N ASN A 160 -9.37 7.52 10.46
CA ASN A 160 -9.45 6.54 11.55
C ASN A 160 -9.19 5.10 11.03
N THR A 161 -9.77 4.71 9.89
CA THR A 161 -9.48 3.44 9.20
C THR A 161 -7.99 3.28 8.88
N MET A 162 -7.33 4.33 8.38
CA MET A 162 -5.89 4.33 8.11
C MET A 162 -5.06 4.13 9.39
N ILE A 163 -5.35 4.88 10.45
CA ILE A 163 -4.65 4.78 11.74
C ILE A 163 -4.83 3.37 12.33
N LEU A 164 -6.07 2.87 12.38
CA LEU A 164 -6.38 1.54 12.89
C LEU A 164 -5.73 0.43 12.05
N SER A 165 -5.58 0.60 10.73
CA SER A 165 -4.82 -0.35 9.88
C SER A 165 -3.38 -0.51 10.34
N LEU A 166 -2.71 0.57 10.77
CA LEU A 166 -1.37 0.50 11.33
C LEU A 166 -1.39 -0.12 12.74
N LEU A 167 -2.31 0.30 13.60
CA LEU A 167 -2.37 -0.17 15.00
C LEU A 167 -2.74 -1.65 15.14
N TYR A 168 -3.56 -2.21 14.22
CA TYR A 168 -3.89 -3.64 14.19
C TYR A 168 -2.74 -4.53 13.69
N ARG A 169 -1.68 -3.94 13.11
CA ARG A 169 -0.62 -4.67 12.38
C ARG A 169 0.78 -4.46 12.94
N LEU A 170 1.05 -3.32 13.58
CA LEU A 170 2.40 -2.87 13.94
C LEU A 170 2.49 -2.55 15.44
N THR A 171 3.55 -3.02 16.11
CA THR A 171 3.84 -2.67 17.51
C THR A 171 4.47 -1.27 17.64
N PRO A 172 4.52 -0.66 18.84
CA PRO A 172 5.17 0.63 19.07
C PRO A 172 6.68 0.67 18.74
N GLU A 173 7.33 -0.47 18.56
CA GLU A 173 8.73 -0.60 18.14
C GLU A 173 8.88 -0.67 16.60
N GLN A 174 7.78 -0.96 15.90
CA GLN A 174 7.70 -1.04 14.44
C GLN A 174 7.12 0.25 13.84
N CYS A 175 6.13 0.87 14.49
CA CYS A 175 5.51 2.11 14.06
C CYS A 175 5.41 3.11 15.22
N ARG A 176 5.77 4.37 14.95
CA ARG A 176 5.65 5.49 15.89
C ARG A 176 4.98 6.67 15.21
N LEU A 177 4.08 7.32 15.92
CA LEU A 177 3.15 8.32 15.42
C LEU A 177 3.38 9.68 16.11
N ILE A 178 3.17 10.74 15.35
CA ILE A 178 2.97 12.10 15.85
C ILE A 178 1.62 12.54 15.29
N MET A 179 0.65 12.78 16.17
CA MET A 179 -0.67 13.24 15.79
C MET A 179 -0.78 14.74 16.05
N ILE A 180 -1.32 15.48 15.07
CA ILE A 180 -1.51 16.92 15.13
C ILE A 180 -2.99 17.19 14.82
N ASP A 181 -3.73 17.70 15.78
CA ASP A 181 -5.15 18.04 15.63
C ASP A 181 -5.43 19.41 16.26
N PRO A 182 -5.31 20.50 15.48
CA PRO A 182 -5.52 21.86 15.97
C PRO A 182 -7.00 22.22 16.16
N LYS A 183 -7.93 21.27 15.92
CA LYS A 183 -9.37 21.44 16.20
C LYS A 183 -9.86 20.55 17.35
N MET A 184 -9.05 19.58 17.78
CA MET A 184 -9.34 18.61 18.84
C MET A 184 -10.56 17.71 18.57
N LEU A 185 -10.93 17.53 17.30
CA LEU A 185 -12.18 16.84 16.89
C LEU A 185 -12.00 15.35 16.57
N GLU A 186 -10.82 14.95 16.09
CA GLU A 186 -10.66 13.69 15.35
C GLU A 186 -9.61 12.76 15.97
N LEU A 187 -8.48 13.32 16.43
CA LEU A 187 -7.32 12.53 16.86
C LEU A 187 -7.15 12.48 18.39
N SER A 188 -7.86 13.34 19.13
CA SER A 188 -7.84 13.39 20.60
C SER A 188 -8.15 12.02 21.25
N VAL A 189 -8.93 11.18 20.58
CA VAL A 189 -9.29 9.81 21.02
C VAL A 189 -8.10 8.84 21.09
N TYR A 190 -6.98 9.16 20.42
CA TYR A 190 -5.75 8.35 20.43
C TYR A 190 -4.74 8.80 21.49
N ASP A 191 -5.03 9.80 22.33
CA ASP A 191 -4.05 10.25 23.31
C ASP A 191 -3.71 9.14 24.33
N GLY A 192 -2.44 9.05 24.70
CA GLY A 192 -1.93 7.99 25.58
C GLY A 192 -1.65 6.63 24.94
N ILE A 193 -1.94 6.38 23.64
CA ILE A 193 -1.55 5.09 23.02
C ILE A 193 -0.01 4.95 22.96
N PRO A 194 0.55 3.75 23.15
CA PRO A 194 2.00 3.56 23.27
C PRO A 194 2.78 3.84 21.97
N HIS A 195 2.09 3.90 20.82
CA HIS A 195 2.66 4.28 19.52
C HIS A 195 2.97 5.77 19.39
N LEU A 196 2.44 6.65 20.25
CA LEU A 196 2.75 8.07 20.19
C LEU A 196 4.20 8.37 20.60
N LEU A 197 4.76 9.44 20.05
CA LEU A 197 6.04 10.04 20.49
C LEU A 197 5.85 11.28 21.38
N THR A 198 4.64 11.83 21.39
CA THR A 198 4.18 13.01 22.12
C THR A 198 2.67 12.86 22.29
N PRO A 199 2.07 13.41 23.36
CA PRO A 199 0.62 13.64 23.39
C PRO A 199 0.14 14.39 22.15
N VAL A 200 -1.15 14.21 21.80
CA VAL A 200 -1.77 14.77 20.58
C VAL A 200 -1.56 16.29 20.54
N VAL A 201 -0.96 16.77 19.45
CA VAL A 201 -0.47 18.16 19.36
C VAL A 201 -1.59 19.08 18.86
N THR A 202 -2.13 19.88 19.77
CA THR A 202 -3.26 20.78 19.50
C THR A 202 -2.82 22.22 19.22
N ASP A 203 -1.75 22.68 19.87
CA ASP A 203 -1.17 24.02 19.68
C ASP A 203 -0.39 24.09 18.34
N PRO A 204 -0.76 25.00 17.41
CA PRO A 204 -0.06 25.15 16.13
C PRO A 204 1.43 25.49 16.24
N LYS A 205 1.86 26.21 17.29
CA LYS A 205 3.28 26.50 17.54
C LYS A 205 4.02 25.22 17.95
N LYS A 206 3.40 24.36 18.75
CA LYS A 206 3.94 23.03 19.09
C LYS A 206 3.99 22.11 17.86
N ALA A 207 3.00 22.20 16.95
CA ALA A 207 3.02 21.47 15.68
C ALA A 207 4.26 21.83 14.82
N VAL A 208 4.60 23.12 14.73
CA VAL A 208 5.85 23.56 14.05
C VAL A 208 7.10 23.00 14.73
N VAL A 209 7.13 22.89 16.06
CA VAL A 209 8.25 22.26 16.79
C VAL A 209 8.33 20.75 16.50
N ALA A 210 7.20 20.04 16.46
CA ALA A 210 7.15 18.62 16.13
C ALA A 210 7.62 18.34 14.69
N LEU A 211 7.26 19.19 13.72
CA LEU A 211 7.74 19.09 12.34
C LEU A 211 9.24 19.42 12.21
N LYS A 212 9.76 20.39 12.98
CA LYS A 212 11.22 20.61 13.06
C LYS A 212 11.95 19.43 13.69
N TRP A 213 11.32 18.70 14.61
CA TRP A 213 11.87 17.47 15.18
C TRP A 213 11.92 16.33 14.15
N THR A 214 10.89 16.13 13.33
CA THR A 214 10.92 15.06 12.30
C THR A 214 12.00 15.29 11.25
N VAL A 215 12.26 16.54 10.85
CA VAL A 215 13.40 16.89 9.98
C VAL A 215 14.74 16.53 10.64
N ARG A 216 14.92 16.85 11.93
CA ARG A 216 16.15 16.53 12.68
C ARG A 216 16.36 15.01 12.84
N GLU A 217 15.30 14.25 13.10
CA GLU A 217 15.33 12.78 13.18
C GLU A 217 15.63 12.16 11.80
N MET A 218 15.09 12.73 10.71
CA MET A 218 15.42 12.32 9.34
C MET A 218 16.91 12.51 9.03
N GLU A 219 17.48 13.69 9.34
CA GLU A 219 18.91 13.96 9.18
C GLU A 219 19.78 12.99 9.98
N ASP A 220 19.43 12.73 11.24
CA ASP A 220 20.19 11.82 12.09
C ASP A 220 20.10 10.37 11.61
N ARG A 221 18.94 9.94 11.09
CA ARG A 221 18.82 8.66 10.36
C ARG A 221 19.73 8.61 9.14
N TYR A 222 19.80 9.65 8.30
CA TYR A 222 20.75 9.68 7.18
C TYR A 222 22.21 9.59 7.65
N LYS A 223 22.59 10.33 8.70
CA LYS A 223 23.94 10.29 9.30
C LYS A 223 24.27 8.90 9.87
N LYS A 224 23.30 8.22 10.50
CA LYS A 224 23.41 6.84 11.02
C LYS A 224 23.47 5.79 9.92
N MET A 225 22.68 5.90 8.85
CA MET A 225 22.68 4.98 7.71
C MET A 225 23.97 5.08 6.90
N SER A 226 24.45 6.31 6.63
CA SER A 226 25.73 6.57 5.95
C SER A 226 26.91 5.92 6.67
N LYS A 227 27.01 6.09 8.01
CA LYS A 227 28.01 5.43 8.87
C LYS A 227 27.97 3.89 8.85
N LEU A 228 26.89 3.28 8.35
CA LEU A 228 26.75 1.82 8.22
C LEU A 228 26.79 1.32 6.76
N GLY A 229 26.99 2.22 5.78
CA GLY A 229 26.97 1.87 4.35
C GLY A 229 25.58 1.50 3.80
N VAL A 230 24.51 1.93 4.48
CA VAL A 230 23.12 1.54 4.19
C VAL A 230 22.37 2.65 3.44
N ARG A 231 21.51 2.28 2.49
CA ARG A 231 20.73 3.23 1.66
C ARG A 231 19.31 3.51 2.15
N ASN A 232 18.73 2.66 3.01
CA ASN A 232 17.34 2.78 3.45
C ASN A 232 17.15 2.31 4.91
N ILE A 233 16.02 2.65 5.53
CA ILE A 233 15.71 2.25 6.91
C ILE A 233 15.58 0.72 7.08
N GLU A 234 15.45 -0.01 5.99
CA GLU A 234 15.26 -1.47 5.97
C GLU A 234 16.55 -2.22 6.30
N GLY A 235 17.69 -1.78 5.74
CA GLY A 235 19.02 -2.26 6.12
C GLY A 235 19.52 -1.67 7.44
N PHE A 236 18.83 -0.67 7.99
CA PHE A 236 19.22 0.01 9.22
C PHE A 236 18.80 -0.80 10.46
N THR A 237 19.53 -1.87 10.76
CA THR A 237 19.41 -2.57 12.04
C THR A 237 19.96 -1.68 13.17
N PRO A 238 19.15 -1.24 14.15
CA PRO A 238 19.65 -0.47 15.29
C PRO A 238 20.72 -1.25 16.05
N ALA A 239 21.69 -0.55 16.66
CA ALA A 239 22.79 -1.19 17.38
C ALA A 239 22.34 -2.12 18.51
N SER A 240 21.17 -1.87 19.11
CA SER A 240 20.51 -2.73 20.11
C SER A 240 19.99 -4.06 19.56
N ARG A 241 19.69 -4.15 18.26
CA ARG A 241 19.23 -5.39 17.58
C ARG A 241 20.35 -6.12 16.85
N ARG A 242 21.58 -5.59 16.82
CA ARG A 242 22.76 -6.37 16.40
C ARG A 242 23.11 -7.37 17.51
N PRO A 243 23.21 -8.68 17.22
CA PRO A 243 23.66 -9.65 18.22
C PRO A 243 25.08 -9.27 18.67
N ARG A 244 25.29 -9.09 19.98
CA ARG A 244 26.61 -8.88 20.57
C ARG A 244 27.49 -10.08 20.20
N LYS A 245 28.40 -9.91 19.23
CA LYS A 245 29.51 -10.86 19.01
C LYS A 245 30.29 -10.95 20.32
N ARG A 246 30.12 -12.04 21.08
CA ARG A 246 30.99 -12.37 22.22
C ARG A 246 32.42 -12.42 21.68
N ALA A 247 33.27 -11.50 22.13
CA ALA A 247 34.70 -11.58 21.85
C ALA A 247 35.26 -12.82 22.57
N ARG A 248 35.40 -13.93 21.85
CA ARG A 248 36.20 -15.06 22.34
C ARG A 248 37.65 -14.61 22.37
N ALA A 249 38.23 -14.59 23.56
CA ALA A 249 39.56 -14.07 23.78
C ALA A 249 40.63 -14.90 23.05
N SER A 250 41.43 -14.24 22.20
CA SER A 250 42.66 -14.80 21.66
C SER A 250 43.79 -14.65 22.68
N ALA A 251 43.73 -15.46 23.75
CA ALA A 251 44.79 -15.54 24.76
C ALA A 251 46.00 -16.29 24.19
N ALA A 252 46.71 -15.65 23.26
CA ALA A 252 47.94 -16.16 22.67
C ALA A 252 49.05 -16.19 23.72
N ARG A 253 49.25 -17.34 24.37
CA ARG A 253 50.37 -17.55 25.28
C ARG A 253 51.68 -17.45 24.51
N SER A 254 52.48 -16.45 24.83
CA SER A 254 53.88 -16.39 24.43
C SER A 254 54.65 -17.59 25.00
N ARG A 255 55.54 -18.17 24.19
CA ARG A 255 56.60 -19.07 24.65
C ARG A 255 57.93 -18.34 24.42
N PRO A 256 58.83 -18.22 25.41
CA PRO A 256 60.16 -17.66 25.20
C PRO A 256 61.02 -18.62 24.36
N ALA A 257 62.08 -18.08 23.74
CA ALA A 257 62.95 -18.83 22.83
C ALA A 257 64.37 -19.02 23.39
N SER A 258 64.78 -20.28 23.51
CA SER A 258 66.15 -20.77 23.69
C SER A 258 66.15 -22.30 23.39
N THR A 259 67.20 -22.96 22.91
CA THR A 259 68.57 -22.53 22.56
C THR A 259 69.10 -23.35 21.34
N ALA A 260 70.37 -23.14 20.96
CA ALA A 260 71.10 -23.80 19.85
C ALA A 260 71.16 -25.36 19.92
N ARG A 261 71.65 -26.15 18.94
CA ARG A 261 72.60 -25.93 17.82
C ARG A 261 72.53 -27.14 16.80
N PRO A 262 73.53 -27.39 15.93
CA PRO A 262 73.70 -26.97 14.53
C PRO A 262 73.20 -27.97 13.45
N ALA A 263 73.41 -27.64 12.17
CA ALA A 263 72.98 -28.41 10.99
C ALA A 263 73.92 -29.56 10.56
N SER A 264 73.39 -30.52 9.76
CA SER A 264 74.22 -31.33 8.85
C SER A 264 73.47 -31.83 7.60
N ARG A 265 74.24 -32.01 6.52
CA ARG A 265 74.03 -32.78 5.27
C ARG A 265 72.80 -32.52 4.37
N CYS A 266 73.12 -31.98 3.20
CA CYS A 266 72.34 -31.99 1.97
C CYS A 266 72.24 -33.40 1.35
N SER A 267 71.08 -33.73 0.75
CA SER A 267 71.03 -34.61 -0.44
C SER A 267 69.80 -34.33 -1.33
N ARG A 268 70.08 -34.20 -2.63
CA ARG A 268 69.21 -34.29 -3.81
C ARG A 268 69.93 -35.26 -4.79
N PRO A 269 69.37 -35.68 -5.94
CA PRO A 269 67.99 -35.59 -6.42
C PRO A 269 67.48 -36.97 -6.96
N ARG A 270 66.26 -37.02 -7.55
CA ARG A 270 66.00 -37.37 -8.98
C ARG A 270 64.57 -37.87 -9.23
N ASN A 271 64.03 -37.47 -10.39
CA ASN A 271 63.12 -38.22 -11.29
C ASN A 271 61.73 -38.70 -10.76
N SER A 272 60.69 -38.85 -11.60
CA SER A 272 60.43 -38.38 -12.98
C SER A 272 58.97 -38.63 -13.39
N THR A 273 58.38 -37.77 -14.24
CA THR A 273 57.27 -38.05 -15.22
C THR A 273 55.92 -38.63 -14.67
N TRP A 274 54.73 -38.12 -15.03
CA TRP A 274 54.07 -38.35 -16.33
C TRP A 274 52.85 -37.41 -16.59
N ARG A 275 52.75 -36.94 -17.84
CA ARG A 275 51.57 -36.51 -18.65
C ARG A 275 50.74 -35.25 -18.36
N ARG A 276 50.21 -34.75 -19.50
CA ARG A 276 49.23 -33.67 -19.72
C ARG A 276 47.89 -34.28 -20.17
N CYS A 277 46.81 -33.51 -19.93
CA CYS A 277 45.69 -33.17 -20.84
C CYS A 277 45.13 -31.83 -20.28
N ARG A 278 44.80 -30.73 -20.97
CA ARG A 278 44.25 -30.42 -22.32
C ARG A 278 42.91 -31.12 -22.59
N SER A 279 41.77 -30.44 -22.79
CA SER A 279 41.48 -28.98 -22.94
C SER A 279 40.08 -28.66 -22.29
N SER A 280 39.34 -27.55 -22.46
CA SER A 280 39.18 -26.57 -23.55
C SER A 280 38.71 -25.16 -23.14
N SER A 281 38.96 -24.22 -24.04
CA SER A 281 38.20 -23.03 -24.47
C SER A 281 36.64 -23.13 -24.43
N SER A 282 35.85 -22.04 -24.41
CA SER A 282 36.16 -20.57 -24.42
C SER A 282 34.91 -19.70 -24.14
N SER A 283 35.14 -18.45 -23.69
CA SER A 283 34.37 -17.19 -23.92
C SER A 283 32.87 -17.24 -24.30
N SER A 284 32.01 -16.41 -23.71
CA SER A 284 31.99 -14.98 -24.07
C SER A 284 31.34 -14.04 -23.03
N THR A 285 31.67 -12.74 -23.14
CA THR A 285 31.15 -11.66 -22.27
C THR A 285 30.36 -10.66 -23.12
N ARG A 286 29.16 -10.26 -22.69
CA ARG A 286 28.54 -8.97 -23.05
C ARG A 286 27.40 -8.62 -22.09
N TRP A 287 27.34 -7.35 -21.70
CA TRP A 287 26.16 -6.69 -21.12
C TRP A 287 25.70 -5.62 -22.13
N PRO A 288 24.39 -5.40 -22.31
CA PRO A 288 23.86 -4.15 -22.83
C PRO A 288 23.47 -3.19 -21.70
N THR A 289 23.52 -1.89 -22.03
CA THR A 289 22.88 -0.78 -21.30
C THR A 289 21.41 -0.66 -21.68
#